data_AF-A0A3D1T088-F1
#
_entry.id   AF-A0A3D1T088-F1
#
_cell.length_a   1.000
_cell.length_b   1.000
_cell.length_c   1.000
_cell.angle_alpha   90.00
_cell.angle_beta   90.00
_cell.angle_gamma   90.00
#
_symmetry.space_group_name_H-M   'P 1'
#
loop_
_entity.id
_entity.type
_entity.pdbx_description
1 polymer ?
#
loop_
_entity_poly.entity_id
_entity_poly.type
_entity_poly.pdbx_seq_one_letter_code
_entity_poly.pdbx_strand_id
1 'polypeptide(L)'
;LLHPYILSQISPFFRLISDHIRSQTNSITFETELITMHEELSLPLQNPLYAGVVVVGGGLAGLAAAAYAARSGRTVTLFEKASQPGGRAMTNHRAGFSMNLGAHALYYQAEAGEVLRELGVPYSGKEPPSLFALSGDKLHKLPLSPLTLLRSTLLDAPAKLEMSRVLAAVMLANTQSLQRMSLQEWLEQHVRHSQLRALLLMIARLTTYTNAPELLSATLFIDIMRKAPKVLYLDGGWQTLVDGLRQAALDAGARIVTGARVVAVEHEERVQGVQGV
;
A
#
# COMPACT_ATOMS: atom_id res chain seq x y z
N LEU A 1 -1.54 -19.52 23.50
CA LEU A 1 -2.52 -20.61 23.77
C LEU A 1 -3.90 -19.96 23.89
N LEU A 2 -4.77 -20.17 22.90
CA LEU A 2 -6.07 -19.49 22.82
C LEU A 2 -7.06 -20.07 23.85
N HIS A 3 -7.87 -19.20 24.44
CA HIS A 3 -8.83 -19.50 25.51
C HIS A 3 -9.90 -20.52 25.04
N PRO A 4 -10.30 -21.52 25.87
CA PRO A 4 -11.21 -22.62 25.47
C PRO A 4 -12.55 -22.17 24.89
N TYR A 5 -13.04 -21.01 25.31
CA TYR A 5 -14.26 -20.40 24.78
C TYR A 5 -14.15 -20.04 23.29
N ILE A 6 -12.99 -19.58 22.82
CA ILE A 6 -12.77 -19.20 21.41
C ILE A 6 -12.74 -20.46 20.52
N LEU A 7 -12.15 -21.55 21.01
CA LEU A 7 -12.13 -22.83 20.30
C LEU A 7 -13.55 -23.43 20.15
N SER A 8 -14.42 -23.24 21.15
CA SER A 8 -15.81 -23.71 21.11
C SER A 8 -16.68 -23.01 20.05
N GLN A 9 -16.31 -21.78 19.65
CA GLN A 9 -17.03 -20.99 18.63
C GLN A 9 -16.52 -21.25 17.20
N ILE A 10 -15.31 -21.78 17.04
CA ILE A 10 -14.70 -22.04 15.72
C ILE A 10 -15.18 -23.38 15.13
N SER A 11 -15.42 -24.38 15.96
CA SER A 11 -15.80 -25.74 15.51
C SER A 11 -17.15 -25.82 14.75
N PRO A 12 -18.21 -25.09 15.14
CA PRO A 12 -19.48 -25.09 14.39
C PRO A 12 -19.35 -24.40 13.02
N PHE A 13 -18.53 -23.35 12.92
CA PHE A 13 -18.33 -22.60 11.69
C PHE A 13 -17.62 -23.41 10.59
N PHE A 14 -16.60 -24.20 10.96
CA PHE A 14 -15.94 -25.11 10.00
C PHE A 14 -16.82 -26.28 9.58
N ARG A 15 -17.70 -26.77 10.47
CA ARG A 15 -18.71 -27.78 10.11
C ARG A 15 -19.72 -27.24 9.11
N LEU A 16 -20.24 -26.03 9.32
CA LEU A 16 -21.15 -25.37 8.39
C LEU A 16 -20.55 -25.21 6.98
N ILE A 17 -19.26 -24.85 6.89
CA ILE A 17 -18.54 -24.74 5.61
C ILE A 17 -18.34 -26.13 4.98
N SER A 18 -17.95 -27.14 5.76
CA SER A 18 -17.74 -28.50 5.24
C SER A 18 -19.04 -29.14 4.75
N ASP A 19 -20.15 -28.93 5.47
CA ASP A 19 -21.47 -29.44 5.12
C ASP A 19 -22.05 -28.70 3.91
N HIS A 20 -21.81 -27.39 3.79
CA HIS A 20 -22.18 -26.62 2.60
C HIS A 20 -21.43 -27.11 1.35
N ILE A 21 -20.11 -27.36 1.46
CA ILE A 21 -19.29 -27.90 0.36
C ILE A 21 -19.75 -29.30 -0.03
N ARG A 22 -20.07 -30.18 0.93
CA ARG A 22 -20.59 -31.54 0.65
C ARG A 22 -21.99 -31.54 0.06
N SER A 23 -22.84 -30.59 0.44
CA SER A 23 -24.22 -30.48 -0.08
C SER A 23 -24.30 -29.97 -1.52
N GLN A 24 -23.22 -29.34 -2.02
CA GLN A 24 -23.12 -28.80 -3.38
C GLN A 24 -22.45 -29.77 -4.36
N THR A 25 -21.84 -30.85 -3.88
CA THR A 25 -21.36 -31.96 -4.73
C THR A 25 -22.48 -32.94 -5.05
N ASN A 26 -23.51 -32.46 -5.75
CA ASN A 26 -24.33 -33.34 -6.58
C ASN A 26 -23.59 -33.55 -7.90
N SER A 27 -23.36 -34.82 -8.21
CA SER A 27 -22.77 -35.30 -9.46
C SER A 27 -23.48 -34.69 -10.67
N ILE A 28 -22.79 -33.81 -11.38
CA ILE A 28 -23.10 -33.52 -12.78
C ILE A 28 -22.12 -34.35 -13.59
N THR A 29 -22.59 -35.49 -14.06
CA THR A 29 -21.89 -36.33 -15.04
C THR A 29 -21.99 -35.61 -16.38
N PHE A 30 -20.88 -35.01 -16.84
CA PHE A 30 -20.77 -34.62 -18.25
C PHE A 30 -20.16 -35.81 -18.99
N GLU A 31 -20.94 -36.42 -19.88
CA GLU A 31 -20.41 -37.30 -20.92
C GLU A 31 -19.32 -36.52 -21.66
N THR A 32 -18.07 -36.93 -21.44
CA THR A 32 -16.94 -36.39 -22.18
C THR A 32 -16.89 -37.18 -23.47
N GLU A 33 -17.58 -36.69 -24.51
CA GLU A 33 -17.19 -37.05 -25.87
C GLU A 33 -15.73 -36.64 -26.03
N LEU A 34 -14.88 -37.63 -26.27
CA LEU A 34 -13.49 -37.48 -26.68
C LEU A 34 -13.47 -36.75 -28.03
N ILE A 35 -13.50 -35.42 -27.98
CA ILE A 35 -13.04 -34.61 -29.11
C ILE A 35 -11.52 -34.66 -29.03
N THR A 36 -10.91 -35.58 -29.80
CA THR A 36 -9.52 -35.48 -30.18
C THR A 36 -9.31 -34.16 -30.93
N MET A 37 -8.98 -33.11 -30.20
CA MET A 37 -8.51 -31.84 -30.77
C MET A 37 -7.03 -31.99 -31.12
N HIS A 38 -6.78 -32.59 -32.28
CA HIS A 38 -5.65 -32.15 -33.11
C HIS A 38 -6.07 -30.83 -33.76
N GLU A 39 -6.06 -29.75 -32.99
CA GLU A 39 -6.06 -28.40 -33.53
C GLU A 39 -5.45 -27.48 -32.48
N GLU A 40 -4.20 -27.10 -32.74
CA GLU A 40 -3.54 -26.00 -32.07
C GLU A 40 -4.44 -24.77 -32.12
N LEU A 41 -5.10 -24.44 -31.01
CA LEU A 41 -5.52 -23.06 -30.72
C LEU A 41 -4.27 -22.23 -30.43
N SER A 42 -3.43 -22.11 -31.44
CA SER A 42 -2.55 -20.96 -31.59
C SER A 42 -3.47 -19.77 -31.78
N LEU A 43 -3.65 -18.97 -30.73
CA LEU A 43 -4.16 -17.62 -30.91
C LEU A 43 -3.23 -16.97 -31.95
N PRO A 44 -3.72 -16.56 -33.13
CA PRO A 44 -2.85 -15.99 -34.12
C PRO A 44 -2.43 -14.61 -33.61
N LEU A 45 -1.28 -14.56 -32.93
CA LEU A 45 -0.47 -13.36 -32.85
C LEU A 45 0.31 -13.20 -34.17
N GLN A 46 -0.37 -13.43 -35.31
CA GLN A 46 0.18 -13.17 -36.64
C GLN A 46 -0.09 -11.71 -37.00
N ASN A 47 0.55 -10.81 -36.25
CA ASN A 47 0.91 -9.50 -36.74
C ASN A 47 2.04 -8.92 -35.88
N PRO A 48 3.24 -8.67 -36.42
CA PRO A 48 4.26 -7.93 -35.70
C PRO A 48 3.88 -6.43 -35.70
N LEU A 49 2.89 -6.07 -34.88
CA LEU A 49 2.56 -4.70 -34.49
C LEU A 49 2.68 -4.52 -32.97
N TYR A 50 3.69 -5.13 -32.34
CA TYR A 50 3.95 -4.94 -30.92
C TYR A 50 4.85 -3.73 -30.67
N ALA A 51 4.28 -2.54 -30.81
CA ALA A 51 4.83 -1.34 -30.17
C ALA A 51 3.87 -0.87 -29.05
N GLY A 52 3.44 -1.81 -28.21
CA GLY A 52 2.56 -1.56 -27.07
C GLY A 52 3.29 -1.64 -25.73
N VAL A 53 2.78 -0.94 -24.72
CA VAL A 53 3.20 -1.08 -23.32
C VAL A 53 2.28 -2.10 -22.66
N VAL A 54 2.86 -3.12 -22.04
CA VAL A 54 2.13 -4.07 -21.20
C VAL A 54 2.33 -3.72 -19.74
N VAL A 55 1.24 -3.59 -18.99
CA VAL A 55 1.27 -3.39 -17.54
C VAL A 55 0.73 -4.65 -16.86
N VAL A 56 1.47 -5.20 -15.90
CA VAL A 56 1.05 -6.39 -15.16
C VAL A 56 0.72 -6.00 -13.72
N GLY A 57 -0.55 -6.17 -13.35
CA GLY A 57 -1.10 -5.83 -12.04
C GLY A 57 -1.95 -4.57 -12.05
N GLY A 58 -3.21 -4.71 -11.65
CA GLY A 58 -4.23 -3.65 -11.55
C GLY A 58 -4.26 -2.95 -10.19
N GLY A 59 -3.15 -2.89 -9.45
CA GLY A 59 -3.04 -2.05 -8.26
C GLY A 59 -2.90 -0.55 -8.61
N LEU A 60 -2.91 0.34 -7.61
CA LEU A 60 -2.84 1.79 -7.83
C LEU A 60 -1.66 2.21 -8.74
N ALA A 61 -0.47 1.66 -8.51
CA ALA A 61 0.71 1.97 -9.33
C ALA A 61 0.56 1.49 -10.77
N GLY A 62 -0.03 0.30 -11.00
CA GLY A 62 -0.26 -0.22 -12.34
C GLY A 62 -1.33 0.58 -13.10
N LEU A 63 -2.42 0.95 -12.43
CA LEU A 63 -3.45 1.80 -13.02
C LEU A 63 -2.90 3.20 -13.37
N ALA A 64 -2.13 3.82 -12.47
CA ALA A 64 -1.47 5.09 -12.74
C ALA A 64 -0.47 4.98 -13.90
N ALA A 65 0.36 3.93 -13.92
CA ALA A 65 1.31 3.68 -15.01
C ALA A 65 0.60 3.50 -16.36
N ALA A 66 -0.50 2.75 -16.39
CA ALA A 66 -1.30 2.55 -17.58
C ALA A 66 -1.91 3.89 -18.08
N ALA A 67 -2.42 4.71 -17.17
CA ALA A 67 -2.96 6.03 -17.51
C ALA A 67 -1.90 6.96 -18.10
N TYR A 68 -0.72 7.08 -17.47
CA TYR A 68 0.36 7.92 -17.99
C TYR A 68 0.91 7.42 -19.33
N ALA A 69 1.14 6.12 -19.47
CA ALA A 69 1.61 5.53 -20.72
C ALA A 69 0.60 5.77 -21.86
N ALA A 70 -0.69 5.59 -21.60
CA ALA A 70 -1.73 5.82 -22.60
C ALA A 70 -1.87 7.31 -22.96
N ARG A 71 -1.78 8.22 -21.97
CA ARG A 71 -1.73 9.68 -22.20
C ARG A 71 -0.55 10.12 -23.07
N SER A 72 0.56 9.36 -23.05
CA SER A 72 1.71 9.60 -23.93
C SER A 72 1.53 9.07 -25.37
N GLY A 73 0.32 8.61 -25.74
CA GLY A 73 0.00 8.10 -27.07
C GLY A 73 0.46 6.67 -27.32
N ARG A 74 0.80 5.90 -26.27
CA ARG A 74 1.18 4.49 -26.41
C ARG A 74 -0.06 3.60 -26.40
N THR A 75 -0.01 2.51 -27.17
CA THR A 75 -0.98 1.42 -27.06
C THR A 75 -0.73 0.66 -25.78
N VAL A 76 -1.64 0.72 -24.80
CA VAL A 76 -1.44 0.08 -23.48
C VAL A 76 -2.44 -1.04 -23.27
N THR A 77 -1.96 -2.19 -22.79
CA THR A 77 -2.82 -3.22 -22.18
C THR A 77 -2.35 -3.51 -20.77
N LEU A 78 -3.25 -3.37 -19.79
CA LEU A 78 -3.06 -3.80 -18.42
C LEU A 78 -3.72 -5.16 -18.20
N PHE A 79 -3.01 -6.11 -17.60
CA PHE A 79 -3.53 -7.41 -17.18
C PHE A 79 -3.60 -7.49 -15.65
N GLU A 80 -4.75 -7.90 -15.13
CA GLU A 80 -5.00 -8.17 -13.71
C GLU A 80 -5.55 -9.59 -13.54
N LYS A 81 -4.97 -10.35 -12.60
CA LYS A 81 -5.35 -11.75 -12.35
C LYS A 81 -6.69 -11.88 -11.63
N ALA A 82 -7.06 -10.92 -10.81
CA ALA A 82 -8.34 -10.89 -10.11
C ALA A 82 -9.46 -10.43 -11.05
N SER A 83 -10.70 -10.73 -10.68
CA SER A 83 -11.89 -10.29 -11.42
C SER A 83 -12.09 -8.76 -11.39
N GLN A 84 -11.37 -8.04 -10.53
CA GLN A 84 -11.43 -6.59 -10.41
C GLN A 84 -10.04 -6.00 -10.09
N PRO A 85 -9.73 -4.78 -10.57
CA PRO A 85 -8.53 -4.05 -10.16
C PRO A 85 -8.59 -3.63 -8.67
N GLY A 86 -7.42 -3.28 -8.14
CA GLY A 86 -7.25 -2.68 -6.82
C GLY A 86 -6.09 -3.29 -6.04
N GLY A 87 -5.81 -4.60 -6.23
CA GLY A 87 -4.76 -5.30 -5.50
C GLY A 87 -4.91 -5.09 -3.98
N ARG A 88 -3.84 -4.61 -3.32
CA ARG A 88 -3.88 -4.32 -1.87
C ARG A 88 -4.79 -3.14 -1.50
N ALA A 89 -5.12 -2.26 -2.46
CA ALA A 89 -5.98 -1.10 -2.23
C ALA A 89 -7.48 -1.42 -2.35
N MET A 90 -7.86 -2.70 -2.57
CA MET A 90 -9.27 -3.07 -2.64
C MET A 90 -10.00 -2.74 -1.33
N THR A 91 -11.27 -2.34 -1.48
CA THR A 91 -12.21 -2.19 -0.37
C THR A 91 -13.37 -3.16 -0.56
N ASN A 92 -13.65 -3.95 0.46
CA ASN A 92 -14.79 -4.84 0.47
C ASN A 92 -15.99 -4.16 1.15
N HIS A 93 -17.14 -4.19 0.50
CA HIS A 93 -18.39 -3.75 1.11
C HIS A 93 -19.07 -4.93 1.81
N ARG A 94 -19.30 -4.82 3.13
CA ARG A 94 -20.08 -5.82 3.89
C ARG A 94 -21.00 -5.13 4.87
N ALA A 95 -22.28 -5.51 4.86
CA ALA A 95 -23.30 -5.00 5.78
C ALA A 95 -23.33 -3.46 5.89
N GLY A 96 -23.15 -2.75 4.76
CA GLY A 96 -23.13 -1.29 4.73
C GLY A 96 -21.79 -0.63 5.10
N PHE A 97 -20.76 -1.41 5.42
CA PHE A 97 -19.43 -0.92 5.76
C PHE A 97 -18.42 -1.12 4.62
N SER A 98 -17.60 -0.10 4.37
CA SER A 98 -16.42 -0.18 3.51
C SER A 98 -15.20 -0.63 4.33
N MET A 99 -14.64 -1.80 4.00
CA MET A 99 -13.48 -2.36 4.69
C MET A 99 -12.29 -2.51 3.75
N ASN A 100 -11.26 -1.68 3.94
CA ASN A 100 -10.01 -1.77 3.18
C ASN A 100 -9.29 -3.09 3.47
N LEU A 101 -8.54 -3.61 2.50
CA LEU A 101 -7.63 -4.73 2.71
C LEU A 101 -6.37 -4.31 3.47
N GLY A 102 -6.50 -4.14 4.79
CA GLY A 102 -5.42 -3.74 5.69
C GLY A 102 -5.39 -2.24 5.97
N ALA A 103 -4.44 -1.84 6.83
CA ALA A 103 -4.28 -0.46 7.24
C ALA A 103 -3.75 0.39 6.08
N HIS A 104 -4.40 1.53 5.84
CA HIS A 104 -4.02 2.44 4.78
C HIS A 104 -4.14 3.89 5.23
N ALA A 105 -3.20 4.71 4.77
CA ALA A 105 -3.08 6.13 5.08
C ALA A 105 -2.62 6.87 3.82
N LEU A 106 -3.43 7.80 3.29
CA LEU A 106 -3.04 8.57 2.12
C LEU A 106 -2.27 9.81 2.54
N TYR A 107 -0.99 9.88 2.20
CA TYR A 107 -0.19 11.11 2.28
C TYR A 107 -0.45 11.97 1.04
N TYR A 108 -1.51 12.77 1.09
CA TYR A 108 -2.05 13.50 -0.08
C TYR A 108 -1.29 14.79 -0.43
N GLN A 109 -0.37 15.25 0.43
CA GLN A 109 0.42 16.47 0.22
C GLN A 109 1.80 16.17 -0.41
N ALA A 110 1.95 14.95 -0.93
CA ALA A 110 3.19 14.44 -1.50
C ALA A 110 2.93 13.86 -2.90
N GLU A 111 3.83 13.01 -3.39
CA GLU A 111 3.84 12.49 -4.76
C GLU A 111 2.52 11.79 -5.14
N ALA A 112 1.89 11.09 -4.19
CA ALA A 112 0.60 10.45 -4.41
C ALA A 112 -0.51 11.47 -4.74
N GLY A 113 -0.55 12.60 -4.04
CA GLY A 113 -1.54 13.65 -4.30
C GLY A 113 -1.33 14.35 -5.63
N GLU A 114 -0.08 14.53 -6.05
CA GLU A 114 0.27 15.07 -7.36
C GLU A 114 -0.22 14.17 -8.49
N VAL A 115 0.04 12.86 -8.40
CA VAL A 115 -0.45 11.88 -9.37
C VAL A 115 -1.98 11.88 -9.46
N LEU A 116 -2.67 11.85 -8.31
CA LEU A 116 -4.14 11.87 -8.28
C LEU A 116 -4.70 13.14 -8.92
N ARG A 117 -4.09 14.29 -8.64
CA ARG A 117 -4.47 15.59 -9.24
C ARG A 117 -4.22 15.61 -10.74
N GLU A 118 -3.06 15.17 -11.19
CA GLU A 118 -2.68 15.14 -12.61
C GLU A 118 -3.55 14.20 -13.45
N LEU A 119 -3.98 13.10 -12.87
CA LEU A 119 -4.88 12.13 -13.49
C LEU A 119 -6.36 12.46 -13.28
N GLY A 120 -6.67 13.57 -12.60
CA GLY A 120 -8.04 14.04 -12.40
C GLY A 120 -8.89 13.13 -11.51
N VAL A 121 -8.27 12.38 -10.59
CA VAL A 121 -8.96 11.43 -9.71
C VAL A 121 -9.61 12.19 -8.55
N PRO A 122 -10.96 12.23 -8.46
CA PRO A 122 -11.64 12.87 -7.36
C PRO A 122 -11.57 12.00 -6.10
N TYR A 123 -11.30 12.62 -4.96
CA TYR A 123 -11.40 11.97 -3.66
C TYR A 123 -11.73 12.98 -2.56
N SER A 124 -12.35 12.49 -1.50
CA SER A 124 -12.57 13.23 -0.26
C SER A 124 -12.23 12.34 0.93
N GLY A 125 -12.12 12.94 2.10
CA GLY A 125 -11.80 12.20 3.30
C GLY A 125 -11.63 13.10 4.52
N LYS A 126 -11.19 12.49 5.60
CA LYS A 126 -10.92 13.18 6.88
C LYS A 126 -9.56 12.79 7.41
N GLU A 127 -8.89 13.73 8.05
CA GLU A 127 -7.70 13.42 8.83
C GLU A 127 -8.09 12.50 10.00
N PRO A 128 -7.24 11.53 10.37
CA PRO A 128 -7.51 10.69 11.52
C PRO A 128 -7.60 11.55 12.80
N PRO A 129 -8.33 11.06 13.83
CA PRO A 129 -8.33 11.70 15.14
C PRO A 129 -6.94 11.63 15.79
N SER A 130 -6.85 11.99 17.08
CA SER A 130 -5.59 11.98 17.82
C SER A 130 -4.81 10.67 17.67
N LEU A 131 -3.48 10.79 17.46
CA LEU A 131 -2.56 9.65 17.51
C LEU A 131 -2.16 9.36 18.97
N PHE A 132 -1.97 8.08 19.26
CA PHE A 132 -1.61 7.62 20.59
C PHE A 132 -0.41 6.66 20.52
N ALA A 133 0.43 6.69 21.56
CA ALA A 133 1.48 5.73 21.81
C ALA A 133 1.15 4.91 23.06
N LEU A 134 1.35 3.59 22.99
CA LEU A 134 1.26 2.70 24.14
C LEU A 134 2.66 2.53 24.73
N SER A 135 2.84 2.89 26.00
CA SER A 135 4.09 2.69 26.73
C SER A 135 3.78 1.93 28.02
N GLY A 136 4.32 0.71 28.13
CA GLY A 136 3.86 -0.24 29.14
C GLY A 136 2.37 -0.53 28.96
N ASP A 137 1.60 -0.26 29.99
CA ASP A 137 0.14 -0.42 30.10
C ASP A 137 -0.64 0.90 29.93
N LYS A 138 0.05 2.00 29.60
CA LYS A 138 -0.55 3.34 29.51
C LYS A 138 -0.60 3.87 28.08
N LEU A 139 -1.76 4.40 27.71
CA LEU A 139 -1.98 5.09 26.44
C LEU A 139 -1.69 6.59 26.59
N HIS A 140 -0.77 7.10 25.78
CA HIS A 140 -0.37 8.50 25.79
C HIS A 140 -0.73 9.17 24.47
N LYS A 141 -1.22 10.40 24.50
CA LYS A 141 -1.34 11.21 23.27
C LYS A 141 0.06 11.49 22.71
N LEU A 142 0.22 11.30 21.41
CA LEU A 142 1.51 11.51 20.76
C LEU A 142 1.86 13.00 20.75
N PRO A 143 3.06 13.41 21.20
CA PRO A 143 3.44 14.82 21.30
C PRO A 143 3.87 15.42 19.95
N LEU A 144 2.90 15.62 19.05
CA LEU A 144 3.15 16.12 17.68
C LEU A 144 3.27 17.65 17.55
N SER A 145 3.17 18.40 18.66
CA SER A 145 3.28 19.86 18.68
C SER A 145 3.99 20.32 19.96
N PRO A 146 4.55 21.54 20.01
CA PRO A 146 5.18 22.06 21.23
C PRO A 146 4.24 22.03 22.46
N LEU A 147 2.97 22.39 22.27
CA LEU A 147 1.98 22.39 23.37
C LEU A 147 1.66 20.97 23.85
N THR A 148 1.50 20.01 22.93
CA THR A 148 1.23 18.61 23.29
C THR A 148 2.46 17.92 23.87
N LEU A 149 3.68 18.32 23.49
CA LEU A 149 4.93 17.87 24.10
C LEU A 149 5.02 18.28 25.56
N LEU A 150 4.76 19.54 25.89
CA LEU A 150 4.80 20.03 27.27
C LEU A 150 3.82 19.27 28.16
N ARG A 151 2.60 19.03 27.68
CA ARG A 151 1.53 18.31 28.40
C ARG A 151 1.67 16.78 28.37
N SER A 152 2.59 16.24 27.57
CA SER A 152 2.71 14.80 27.40
C SER A 152 3.25 14.13 28.66
N THR A 153 2.69 12.98 28.99
CA THR A 153 3.18 12.05 30.01
C THR A 153 4.02 10.92 29.42
N LEU A 154 4.22 10.92 28.09
CA LEU A 154 5.03 9.91 27.39
C LEU A 154 6.53 10.12 27.62
N LEU A 155 6.96 11.37 27.84
CA LEU A 155 8.35 11.76 28.04
C LEU A 155 8.51 12.40 29.42
N ASP A 156 9.56 12.05 30.13
CA ASP A 156 9.97 12.74 31.35
C ASP A 156 10.58 14.14 31.03
N ALA A 157 10.86 14.92 32.09
CA ALA A 157 11.36 16.28 31.92
C ALA A 157 12.72 16.36 31.20
N PRO A 158 13.73 15.50 31.51
CA PRO A 158 14.97 15.45 30.75
C PRO A 158 14.76 15.15 29.26
N ALA A 159 13.91 14.17 28.93
CA ALA A 159 13.61 13.83 27.54
C ALA A 159 12.91 14.98 26.78
N LYS A 160 12.06 15.77 27.45
CA LYS A 160 11.44 16.96 26.84
C LYS A 160 12.46 18.03 26.47
N LEU A 161 13.46 18.27 27.34
CA LEU A 161 14.55 19.21 27.05
C LEU A 161 15.48 18.70 25.95
N GLU A 162 15.73 17.39 25.88
CA GLU A 162 16.50 16.82 24.77
C GLU A 162 15.71 16.89 23.46
N MET A 163 14.40 16.60 23.48
CA MET A 163 13.52 16.70 22.30
C MET A 163 13.56 18.09 21.67
N SER A 164 13.57 19.18 22.45
CA SER A 164 13.66 20.53 21.87
C SER A 164 14.99 20.77 21.14
N ARG A 165 16.11 20.23 21.65
CA ARG A 165 17.41 20.28 20.97
C ARG A 165 17.43 19.42 19.71
N VAL A 166 16.83 18.24 19.76
CA VAL A 166 16.67 17.35 18.59
C VAL A 166 15.85 18.04 17.51
N LEU A 167 14.73 18.68 17.87
CA LEU A 167 13.91 19.44 16.92
C LEU A 167 14.70 20.61 16.31
N ALA A 168 15.51 21.33 17.11
CA ALA A 168 16.39 22.36 16.58
C ALA A 168 17.43 21.77 15.61
N ALA A 169 18.05 20.64 15.94
CA ALA A 169 18.99 19.94 15.04
C ALA A 169 18.32 19.49 13.74
N VAL A 170 17.09 18.95 13.82
CA VAL A 170 16.27 18.61 12.64
C VAL A 170 16.03 19.85 11.79
N MET A 171 15.63 20.98 12.38
CA MET A 171 15.34 22.21 11.62
C MET A 171 16.60 22.84 10.99
N LEU A 172 17.76 22.72 11.64
CA LEU A 172 19.02 23.31 11.20
C LEU A 172 19.88 22.37 10.33
N ALA A 173 19.53 21.08 10.25
CA ALA A 173 20.31 20.08 9.52
C ALA A 173 20.51 20.44 8.03
N ASN A 174 21.75 20.30 7.54
CA ASN A 174 22.02 20.29 6.11
C ASN A 174 21.82 18.88 5.56
N THR A 175 20.75 18.66 4.79
CA THR A 175 20.41 17.33 4.27
C THR A 175 21.41 16.80 3.24
N GLN A 176 22.17 17.67 2.57
CA GLN A 176 23.21 17.26 1.64
C GLN A 176 24.39 16.59 2.37
N SER A 177 24.79 17.11 3.53
CA SER A 177 25.88 16.53 4.32
C SER A 177 25.49 15.22 5.02
N LEU A 178 24.20 14.88 5.05
CA LEU A 178 23.66 13.71 5.75
C LEU A 178 23.29 12.55 4.83
N GLN A 179 23.49 12.67 3.51
CA GLN A 179 23.08 11.65 2.53
C GLN A 179 23.70 10.27 2.79
N ARG A 180 24.90 10.22 3.34
CA ARG A 180 25.63 8.97 3.65
C ARG A 180 25.46 8.51 5.09
N MET A 181 24.71 9.25 5.90
CA MET A 181 24.52 8.96 7.31
C MET A 181 23.24 8.14 7.49
N SER A 182 23.34 7.06 8.26
CA SER A 182 22.19 6.28 8.70
C SER A 182 21.41 7.01 9.81
N LEU A 183 20.13 6.68 9.95
CA LEU A 183 19.30 7.17 11.05
C LEU A 183 19.89 6.75 12.39
N GLN A 184 20.43 5.53 12.48
CA GLN A 184 21.06 5.06 13.71
C GLN A 184 22.22 5.97 14.15
N GLU A 185 23.18 6.24 13.26
CA GLU A 185 24.32 7.10 13.55
C GLU A 185 23.87 8.52 13.95
N TRP A 186 22.88 9.06 13.24
CA TRP A 186 22.35 10.38 13.54
C TRP A 186 21.72 10.44 14.94
N LEU A 187 20.91 9.44 15.30
CA LEU A 187 20.30 9.34 16.62
C LEU A 187 21.33 9.14 17.74
N GLU A 188 22.39 8.36 17.51
CA GLU A 188 23.46 8.16 18.51
C GLU A 188 24.22 9.46 18.80
N GLN A 189 24.38 10.33 17.80
CA GLN A 189 25.02 11.63 17.97
C GLN A 189 24.13 12.66 18.67
N HIS A 190 22.82 12.63 18.42
CA HIS A 190 21.91 13.70 18.86
C HIS A 190 21.00 13.33 20.04
N VAL A 191 20.85 12.04 20.36
CA VAL A 191 19.87 11.55 21.33
C VAL A 191 20.53 10.61 22.32
N ARG A 192 20.65 11.03 23.58
CA ARG A 192 21.18 10.21 24.68
C ARG A 192 20.07 9.54 25.47
N HIS A 193 18.89 10.16 25.58
CA HIS A 193 17.79 9.64 26.37
C HIS A 193 17.13 8.42 25.69
N SER A 194 17.09 7.29 26.40
CA SER A 194 16.60 6.01 25.85
C SER A 194 15.12 6.07 25.42
N GLN A 195 14.26 6.70 26.22
CA GLN A 195 12.83 6.85 25.90
C GLN A 195 12.60 7.74 24.67
N LEU A 196 13.40 8.81 24.51
CA LEU A 196 13.31 9.69 23.35
C LEU A 196 13.79 8.96 22.09
N ARG A 197 14.90 8.22 22.18
CA ARG A 197 15.41 7.39 21.09
C ARG A 197 14.37 6.36 20.65
N ALA A 198 13.72 5.68 21.59
CA ALA A 198 12.66 4.71 21.31
C ALA A 198 11.46 5.37 20.60
N LEU A 199 11.04 6.56 21.03
CA LEU A 199 9.98 7.34 20.39
C LEU A 199 10.33 7.70 18.94
N LEU A 200 11.53 8.21 18.68
CA LEU A 200 11.97 8.60 17.34
C LEU A 200 12.10 7.38 16.41
N LEU A 201 12.62 6.25 16.91
CA LEU A 201 12.65 5.00 16.16
C LEU A 201 11.24 4.47 15.87
N MET A 202 10.30 4.59 16.80
CA MET A 202 8.90 4.23 16.58
C MET A 202 8.28 5.10 15.47
N ILE A 203 8.50 6.43 15.51
CA ILE A 203 8.03 7.34 14.47
C ILE A 203 8.65 6.97 13.11
N ALA A 204 9.96 6.72 13.06
CA ALA A 204 10.64 6.31 11.82
C ALA A 204 10.05 5.02 11.24
N ARG A 205 9.82 4.00 12.07
CA ARG A 205 9.20 2.74 11.65
C ARG A 205 7.79 2.95 11.13
N LEU A 206 7.01 3.79 11.81
CA LEU A 206 5.62 4.07 11.44
C LEU A 206 5.53 4.77 10.08
N THR A 207 6.43 5.71 9.80
CA THR A 207 6.36 6.52 8.58
C THR A 207 7.08 5.88 7.38
N THR A 208 8.05 5.00 7.61
CA THR A 208 8.85 4.35 6.55
C THR A 208 8.55 2.86 6.38
N TYR A 209 7.75 2.28 7.28
CA TYR A 209 7.47 0.83 7.34
C TYR A 209 8.73 -0.05 7.41
N THR A 210 9.85 0.52 7.88
CA THR A 210 11.17 -0.12 7.93
C THR A 210 11.69 -0.19 9.37
N ASN A 211 12.25 -1.35 9.76
CA ASN A 211 12.92 -1.53 11.06
C ASN A 211 14.42 -1.85 10.88
N ALA A 212 15.12 -1.00 10.15
CA ALA A 212 16.56 -1.10 9.86
C ALA A 212 17.19 0.30 9.92
N PRO A 213 17.25 0.95 11.11
CA PRO A 213 17.75 2.32 11.24
C PRO A 213 19.22 2.49 10.79
N GLU A 214 20.00 1.42 10.75
CA GLU A 214 21.36 1.35 10.21
C GLU A 214 21.41 1.46 8.68
N LEU A 215 20.32 1.10 8.00
CA LEU A 215 20.20 1.23 6.53
C LEU A 215 19.37 2.45 6.12
N LEU A 216 18.48 2.93 7.00
CA LEU A 216 17.59 4.04 6.72
C LEU A 216 18.39 5.35 6.70
N SER A 217 18.24 6.15 5.63
CA SER A 217 18.91 7.45 5.54
C SER A 217 18.42 8.43 6.60
N ALA A 218 19.35 9.11 7.28
CA ALA A 218 19.05 10.20 8.20
C ALA A 218 18.32 11.35 7.50
N THR A 219 18.70 11.65 6.24
CA THR A 219 18.06 12.69 5.42
C THR A 219 16.56 12.42 5.25
N LEU A 220 16.18 11.19 4.94
CA LEU A 220 14.77 10.82 4.78
C LEU A 220 13.97 11.05 6.08
N PHE A 221 14.50 10.63 7.23
CA PHE A 221 13.83 10.83 8.51
C PHE A 221 13.69 12.31 8.87
N ILE A 222 14.75 13.11 8.65
CA ILE A 222 14.74 14.56 8.88
C ILE A 222 13.67 15.23 8.00
N ASP A 223 13.59 14.87 6.73
CA ASP A 223 12.59 15.41 5.81
C ASP A 223 11.17 15.05 6.25
N ILE A 224 10.93 13.82 6.71
CA ILE A 224 9.65 13.41 7.29
C ILE A 224 9.30 14.26 8.52
N MET A 225 10.25 14.45 9.43
CA MET A 225 10.05 15.25 10.64
C MET A 225 9.77 16.73 10.34
N ARG A 226 10.40 17.29 9.30
CA ARG A 226 10.18 18.68 8.84
C ARG A 226 8.85 18.86 8.13
N LYS A 227 8.54 17.97 7.18
CA LYS A 227 7.32 18.06 6.36
C LYS A 227 6.09 17.71 7.16
N ALA A 228 6.22 16.80 8.14
CA ALA A 228 5.13 16.28 8.97
C ALA A 228 3.87 15.99 8.13
N PRO A 229 3.99 15.11 7.10
CA PRO A 229 2.96 14.99 6.08
C PRO A 229 1.65 14.49 6.69
N LYS A 230 0.54 15.13 6.30
CA LYS A 230 -0.78 14.77 6.78
C LYS A 230 -1.30 13.51 6.13
N VAL A 231 -2.09 12.78 6.89
CA VAL A 231 -2.79 11.57 6.44
C VAL A 231 -4.25 11.88 6.22
N LEU A 232 -4.81 11.40 5.11
CA LEU A 232 -6.24 11.43 4.83
C LEU A 232 -6.79 10.00 4.81
N TYR A 233 -7.90 9.78 5.51
CA TYR A 233 -8.73 8.57 5.39
C TYR A 233 -9.89 8.86 4.45
N LEU A 234 -9.98 8.04 3.41
CA LEU A 234 -10.84 8.28 2.27
C LEU A 234 -12.30 7.92 2.56
N ASP A 235 -13.19 8.81 2.15
CA ASP A 235 -14.62 8.48 2.08
C ASP A 235 -14.83 7.38 1.04
N GLY A 236 -15.67 6.40 1.35
CA GLY A 236 -15.89 5.22 0.49
C GLY A 236 -14.79 4.15 0.58
N GLY A 237 -13.64 4.46 1.21
CA GLY A 237 -12.48 3.57 1.31
C GLY A 237 -11.49 3.77 0.16
N TRP A 238 -10.52 2.87 0.04
CA TRP A 238 -9.48 2.95 -0.98
C TRP A 238 -9.97 2.61 -2.39
N GLN A 239 -11.14 1.99 -2.50
CA GLN A 239 -11.79 1.72 -3.78
C GLN A 239 -12.07 3.02 -4.54
N THR A 240 -12.29 4.15 -3.85
CA THR A 240 -12.40 5.48 -4.46
C THR A 240 -11.19 5.81 -5.35
N LEU A 241 -9.96 5.51 -4.91
CA LEU A 241 -8.77 5.74 -5.72
C LEU A 241 -8.61 4.69 -6.82
N VAL A 242 -8.96 3.44 -6.54
CA VAL A 242 -8.91 2.35 -7.53
C VAL A 242 -9.81 2.66 -8.71
N ASP A 243 -11.05 3.03 -8.44
CA ASP A 243 -12.05 3.33 -9.47
C ASP A 243 -11.67 4.58 -10.25
N GLY A 244 -11.21 5.63 -9.56
CA GLY A 244 -10.75 6.86 -10.21
C GLY A 244 -9.54 6.64 -11.12
N LEU A 245 -8.51 5.91 -10.66
CA LEU A 245 -7.34 5.61 -11.49
C LEU A 245 -7.68 4.66 -12.63
N ARG A 246 -8.58 3.71 -12.41
CA ARG A 246 -9.11 2.85 -13.48
C ARG A 246 -9.80 3.68 -14.55
N GLN A 247 -10.66 4.61 -14.15
CA GLN A 247 -11.35 5.49 -15.10
C GLN A 247 -10.35 6.36 -15.87
N ALA A 248 -9.39 6.97 -15.18
CA ALA A 248 -8.34 7.77 -15.82
C ALA A 248 -7.52 6.97 -16.84
N ALA A 249 -7.25 5.68 -16.58
CA ALA A 249 -6.57 4.81 -17.53
C ALA A 249 -7.44 4.48 -18.76
N LEU A 250 -8.72 4.18 -18.56
CA LEU A 250 -9.67 3.92 -19.65
C LEU A 250 -9.89 5.16 -20.53
N ASP A 251 -10.07 6.33 -19.92
CA ASP A 251 -10.24 7.62 -20.62
C ASP A 251 -9.01 7.98 -21.45
N ALA A 252 -7.82 7.58 -20.99
CA ALA A 252 -6.57 7.75 -21.72
C ALA A 252 -6.38 6.75 -22.88
N GLY A 253 -7.26 5.74 -23.02
CA GLY A 253 -7.22 4.73 -24.08
C GLY A 253 -6.50 3.43 -23.71
N ALA A 254 -6.20 3.18 -22.43
CA ALA A 254 -5.64 1.90 -22.00
C ALA A 254 -6.70 0.79 -22.03
N ARG A 255 -6.32 -0.40 -22.51
CA ARG A 255 -7.14 -1.61 -22.39
C ARG A 255 -6.87 -2.27 -21.04
N ILE A 256 -7.91 -2.63 -20.29
CA ILE A 256 -7.78 -3.34 -19.01
C ILE A 256 -8.44 -4.71 -19.12
N VAL A 257 -7.65 -5.76 -18.90
CA VAL A 257 -8.09 -7.17 -18.93
C VAL A 257 -8.01 -7.72 -17.51
N THR A 258 -9.15 -8.13 -16.96
CA THR A 258 -9.27 -8.74 -15.63
C THR A 258 -9.48 -10.25 -15.74
N GLY A 259 -9.23 -10.98 -14.65
CA GLY A 259 -9.26 -12.45 -14.66
C GLY A 259 -8.15 -13.10 -15.48
N ALA A 260 -7.15 -12.32 -15.92
CA ALA A 260 -6.08 -12.78 -16.80
C ALA A 260 -4.77 -12.84 -16.01
N ARG A 261 -4.26 -14.06 -15.80
CA ARG A 261 -3.02 -14.26 -15.05
C ARG A 261 -1.85 -14.27 -16.02
N VAL A 262 -0.96 -13.28 -15.91
CA VAL A 262 0.37 -13.38 -16.53
C VAL A 262 1.22 -14.39 -15.75
N VAL A 263 1.74 -15.40 -16.44
CA VAL A 263 2.53 -16.50 -15.86
C VAL A 263 3.99 -16.46 -16.25
N ALA A 264 4.33 -15.82 -17.36
CA ALA A 264 5.71 -15.67 -17.81
C ALA A 264 5.91 -14.33 -18.55
N VAL A 265 7.15 -13.84 -18.51
CA VAL A 265 7.64 -12.74 -19.35
C VAL A 265 8.56 -13.36 -20.39
N GLU A 266 8.26 -13.14 -21.66
CA GLU A 266 9.09 -13.61 -22.76
C GLU A 266 10.23 -12.62 -22.97
N HIS A 267 11.46 -13.11 -22.91
CA HIS A 267 12.65 -12.29 -23.13
C HIS A 267 13.82 -13.10 -23.68
N GLU A 268 14.64 -12.42 -24.48
CA GLU A 268 16.02 -12.82 -24.75
C GLU A 268 16.92 -11.84 -23.97
N GLU A 269 17.51 -10.86 -24.64
CA GLU A 269 18.23 -9.72 -24.02
C GLU A 269 17.29 -8.58 -23.57
N ARG A 270 16.09 -8.50 -24.15
CA ARG A 270 15.03 -7.52 -23.83
C ARG A 270 13.68 -8.22 -23.73
N VAL A 271 12.75 -7.62 -23.00
CA VAL A 271 11.36 -8.09 -22.92
C VAL A 271 10.73 -8.01 -24.31
N GLN A 272 10.15 -9.12 -24.75
CA GLN A 272 9.45 -9.26 -26.03
C GLN A 272 7.94 -9.44 -25.85
N GLY A 273 7.49 -9.96 -24.69
CA GLY A 273 6.08 -10.21 -24.45
C GLY A 273 5.76 -10.75 -23.06
N VAL A 274 4.50 -11.13 -22.88
CA VAL A 274 4.01 -11.83 -21.69
C VAL A 274 3.09 -12.97 -22.11
N GLN A 275 3.13 -14.07 -21.36
CA GLN A 275 2.22 -15.21 -21.53
C GLN A 275 1.15 -15.19 -20.44
N GLY A 276 -0.11 -15.37 -20.83
CA GLY A 276 -1.27 -15.34 -19.93
C GLY A 276 -2.07 -16.64 -19.94
N VAL A 277 -2.84 -16.86 -18.86
CA VAL A 277 -3.86 -17.92 -18.69
C VAL A 277 -5.14 -17.31 -18.13
#